data_AF-A0A8J2VBG8-F1
#
_entry.id   AF-A0A8J2VBG8-F1
#
_cell.length_a   1.000
_cell.length_b   1.000
_cell.length_c   1.000
_cell.angle_alpha   90.00
_cell.angle_beta   90.00
_cell.angle_gamma   90.00
#
_symmetry.space_group_name_H-M   'P 1'
#
loop_
_entity.id
_entity.type
_entity.pdbx_description
1 polymer ?
#
loop_
_entity_poly.entity_id
_entity_poly.type
_entity_poly.pdbx_seq_one_letter_code
_entity_poly.pdbx_strand_id
1 'polypeptide(L)'
;MASTFDKKTLINILHDFGVPDPEYWADQELNDKNWAFLAAFRFLRPLQDELDAYLHRPENWIEAQLKYRHCEYRHILQSMLDAGISPKEIGVFAYWIARMAYNSALSRFSDPAGDDYDLENEGEGLPKWALSEIFHDVTTGRYIPDLHTLFPYRNPEGKTKS
;
A
#
# COMPACT_ATOMS: atom_id res chain seq x y z
N MET A 1 -24.13 0.34 -9.78
CA MET A 1 -24.15 -1.06 -10.26
C MET A 1 -23.05 -1.80 -9.52
N ALA A 2 -23.38 -2.87 -8.81
CA ALA A 2 -22.41 -3.62 -8.01
C ALA A 2 -21.59 -4.59 -8.90
N SER A 3 -20.36 -4.86 -8.46
CA SER A 3 -19.43 -5.83 -9.03
C SER A 3 -20.11 -7.18 -9.36
N THR A 4 -19.84 -7.72 -10.56
CA THR A 4 -20.44 -8.95 -11.11
C THR A 4 -19.82 -10.25 -10.58
N PHE A 5 -18.90 -10.18 -9.62
CA PHE A 5 -18.19 -11.35 -9.13
C PHE A 5 -19.01 -12.10 -8.07
N ASP A 6 -19.05 -13.43 -8.19
CA ASP A 6 -19.53 -14.27 -7.09
C ASP A 6 -18.51 -14.33 -5.93
N LYS A 7 -18.95 -14.74 -4.75
CA LYS A 7 -18.12 -14.79 -3.53
C LYS A 7 -16.85 -15.63 -3.73
N LYS A 8 -16.94 -16.76 -4.42
CA LYS A 8 -15.80 -17.67 -4.63
C LYS A 8 -14.74 -17.00 -5.51
N THR A 9 -15.17 -16.28 -6.53
CA THR A 9 -14.30 -15.52 -7.43
C THR A 9 -13.59 -14.41 -6.67
N LEU A 10 -14.30 -13.67 -5.82
CA LEU A 10 -13.70 -12.63 -4.98
C LEU A 10 -12.65 -13.18 -4.01
N ILE A 11 -12.95 -14.29 -3.33
CA ILE A 11 -12.00 -14.95 -2.42
C ILE A 11 -10.71 -15.29 -3.16
N ASN A 12 -10.81 -15.89 -4.35
CA ASN A 12 -9.63 -16.24 -5.14
C ASN A 12 -8.81 -15.01 -5.55
N ILE A 13 -9.47 -13.94 -6.00
CA ILE A 13 -8.78 -12.69 -6.38
C ILE A 13 -8.05 -12.08 -5.17
N LEU A 14 -8.71 -12.01 -4.01
CA LEU A 14 -8.14 -11.43 -2.79
C LEU A 14 -6.99 -12.29 -2.25
N HIS A 15 -7.13 -13.62 -2.30
CA HIS A 15 -6.06 -14.56 -2.00
C HIS A 15 -4.85 -14.34 -2.91
N ASP A 16 -5.05 -14.18 -4.23
CA ASP A 16 -3.98 -13.93 -5.20
C ASP A 16 -3.32 -12.56 -5.00
N PHE A 17 -4.03 -11.60 -4.42
CA PHE A 17 -3.46 -10.32 -3.98
C PHE A 17 -2.67 -10.43 -2.68
N GLY A 18 -2.73 -11.59 -2.00
CA GLY A 18 -2.05 -11.83 -0.73
C GLY A 18 -2.72 -11.17 0.48
N VAL A 19 -3.99 -10.77 0.35
CA VAL A 19 -4.78 -10.10 1.39
C VAL A 19 -5.03 -11.05 2.58
N PRO A 20 -4.90 -10.58 3.83
CA PRO A 20 -5.24 -11.40 5.00
C PRO A 20 -6.76 -11.58 5.12
N ASP A 21 -7.21 -12.80 5.43
CA ASP A 21 -8.64 -13.17 5.50
C ASP A 21 -9.45 -12.80 4.23
N PRO A 22 -9.14 -13.44 3.08
CA PRO A 22 -9.86 -13.20 1.83
C PRO A 22 -11.38 -13.41 1.93
N GLU A 23 -11.83 -14.34 2.77
CA GLU A 23 -13.24 -14.62 3.03
C GLU A 23 -13.96 -13.43 3.66
N TYR A 24 -13.38 -12.85 4.72
CA TYR A 24 -13.92 -11.66 5.36
C TYR A 24 -14.03 -10.50 4.37
N TRP A 25 -12.98 -10.22 3.62
CA TRP A 25 -12.98 -9.10 2.68
C TRP A 25 -13.89 -9.32 1.47
N ALA A 26 -14.07 -10.56 1.02
CA ALA A 26 -15.06 -10.88 0.01
C ALA A 26 -16.49 -10.62 0.52
N ASP A 27 -16.76 -10.91 1.81
CA ASP A 27 -18.05 -10.57 2.42
C ASP A 27 -18.24 -9.06 2.56
N GLN A 28 -17.20 -8.32 2.93
CA GLN A 28 -17.26 -6.85 2.97
C GLN A 28 -17.53 -6.27 1.56
N GLU A 29 -16.83 -6.75 0.53
CA GLU A 29 -17.00 -6.30 -0.85
C GLU A 29 -18.42 -6.56 -1.39
N LEU A 30 -19.06 -7.67 -1.01
CA LEU A 30 -20.41 -8.02 -1.47
C LEU A 30 -21.52 -7.27 -0.73
N ASN A 31 -21.33 -7.00 0.57
CA ASN A 31 -22.38 -6.49 1.43
C ASN A 31 -22.30 -4.98 1.67
N ASP A 32 -21.11 -4.38 1.59
CA ASP A 32 -20.92 -2.95 1.79
C ASP A 32 -21.20 -2.15 0.51
N LYS A 33 -22.17 -1.23 0.59
CA LYS A 33 -22.61 -0.39 -0.54
C LYS A 33 -21.88 0.94 -0.62
N ASN A 34 -21.05 1.25 0.37
CA ASN A 34 -20.34 2.52 0.51
C ASN A 34 -18.86 2.35 0.17
N TRP A 35 -18.23 1.25 0.59
CA TRP A 35 -16.78 1.04 0.45
C TRP A 35 -16.43 0.07 -0.67
N ALA A 36 -15.40 0.39 -1.44
CA ALA A 36 -14.86 -0.40 -2.54
C ALA A 36 -13.56 -1.12 -2.13
N PHE A 37 -13.69 -2.22 -1.38
CA PHE A 37 -12.56 -2.97 -0.84
C PHE A 37 -11.72 -3.64 -1.94
N LEU A 38 -12.35 -4.22 -2.96
CA LEU A 38 -11.61 -4.85 -4.06
C LEU A 38 -10.75 -3.82 -4.82
N ALA A 39 -11.29 -2.63 -5.07
CA ALA A 39 -10.54 -1.55 -5.68
C ALA A 39 -9.38 -1.08 -4.79
N ALA A 40 -9.60 -0.98 -3.48
CA ALA A 40 -8.55 -0.64 -2.51
C ALA A 40 -7.41 -1.65 -2.51
N PHE A 41 -7.71 -2.94 -2.43
CA PHE A 41 -6.67 -3.99 -2.45
C PHE A 41 -5.94 -4.06 -3.78
N ARG A 42 -6.64 -3.82 -4.90
CA ARG A 42 -6.01 -3.72 -6.22
C ARG A 42 -5.01 -2.55 -6.29
N PHE A 43 -5.35 -1.40 -5.70
CA PHE A 43 -4.46 -0.25 -5.61
C PHE A 43 -3.24 -0.51 -4.73
N LEU A 44 -3.45 -1.14 -3.57
CA LEU A 44 -2.40 -1.40 -2.58
C LEU A 44 -1.45 -2.55 -2.97
N ARG A 45 -1.88 -3.48 -3.82
CA ARG A 45 -1.09 -4.64 -4.26
C ARG A 45 0.32 -4.29 -4.76
N PRO A 46 0.54 -3.37 -5.73
CA PRO A 46 1.90 -3.06 -6.18
C PRO A 46 2.78 -2.47 -5.07
N LEU A 47 2.21 -1.72 -4.12
CA LEU A 47 2.96 -1.21 -2.97
C LEU A 47 3.40 -2.35 -2.03
N GLN A 48 2.54 -3.35 -1.84
CA GLN A 48 2.88 -4.53 -1.08
C GLN A 48 3.95 -5.37 -1.79
N ASP A 49 3.82 -5.57 -3.10
CA ASP A 49 4.80 -6.32 -3.90
C ASP A 49 6.20 -5.66 -3.81
N GLU A 50 6.26 -4.33 -3.79
CA GLU A 50 7.51 -3.60 -3.58
C GLU A 50 8.07 -3.79 -2.16
N LEU A 51 7.22 -3.69 -1.14
CA LEU A 51 7.64 -3.98 0.23
C LEU A 51 8.19 -5.41 0.37
N ASP A 52 7.49 -6.39 -0.19
CA ASP A 52 7.88 -7.80 -0.16
C ASP A 52 9.20 -8.03 -0.91
N ALA A 53 9.51 -7.25 -1.95
CA ALA A 53 10.77 -7.35 -2.68
C ALA A 53 11.98 -7.01 -1.78
N TYR A 54 11.87 -6.00 -0.91
CA TYR A 54 12.92 -5.66 0.05
C TYR A 54 13.20 -6.79 1.05
N LEU A 55 12.21 -7.63 1.35
CA LEU A 55 12.33 -8.70 2.34
C LEU A 55 12.74 -10.05 1.74
N HIS A 56 12.14 -10.42 0.61
CA HIS A 56 12.31 -11.74 0.01
C HIS A 56 13.47 -11.83 -0.98
N ARG A 57 13.85 -10.71 -1.60
CA ARG A 57 14.92 -10.66 -2.62
C ARG A 57 15.80 -9.40 -2.48
N PRO A 58 16.30 -9.09 -1.26
CA PRO A 58 17.09 -7.88 -1.05
C PRO A 58 18.33 -7.81 -1.93
N GLU A 59 18.98 -8.95 -2.21
CA GLU A 59 20.16 -9.02 -3.08
C GLU A 59 19.83 -8.56 -4.51
N ASN A 60 18.72 -9.04 -5.07
CA ASN A 60 18.29 -8.67 -6.42
C ASN A 60 17.97 -7.17 -6.50
N TRP A 61 17.31 -6.62 -5.47
CA TRP A 61 17.01 -5.20 -5.40
C TRP A 61 18.30 -4.38 -5.30
N ILE A 62 19.21 -4.72 -4.39
CA ILE A 62 20.51 -4.04 -4.21
C ILE A 62 21.31 -4.08 -5.50
N GLU A 63 21.44 -5.25 -6.14
CA GLU A 63 22.14 -5.38 -7.42
C GLU A 63 21.52 -4.51 -8.51
N ALA A 64 20.18 -4.45 -8.58
CA ALA A 64 19.49 -3.59 -9.53
C ALA A 64 19.82 -2.12 -9.29
N GLN A 65 19.83 -1.65 -8.03
CA GLN A 65 20.18 -0.28 -7.68
C GLN A 65 21.66 0.05 -7.97
N LEU A 66 22.57 -0.89 -7.67
CA LEU A 66 23.99 -0.73 -7.97
C LEU A 66 24.27 -0.66 -9.48
N LYS A 67 23.48 -1.35 -10.30
CA LYS A 67 23.57 -1.30 -11.78
C LYS A 67 22.83 -0.08 -12.36
N TYR A 68 21.81 0.43 -11.69
CA TYR A 68 20.96 1.51 -12.20
C TYR A 68 21.68 2.86 -12.25
N ARG A 69 21.93 3.38 -13.47
CA ARG A 69 22.81 4.54 -13.74
C ARG A 69 22.44 5.80 -12.96
N HIS A 70 21.15 5.98 -12.67
CA HIS A 70 20.60 7.17 -12.03
C HIS A 70 20.20 6.93 -10.57
N CYS A 71 20.71 5.86 -9.93
CA CYS A 71 20.49 5.64 -8.50
C CYS A 71 21.29 6.66 -7.67
N GLU A 72 20.61 7.67 -7.12
CA GLU A 72 21.21 8.77 -6.35
C GLU A 72 21.94 8.28 -5.08
N TYR A 73 21.47 7.19 -4.49
CA TYR A 73 21.98 6.63 -3.24
C TYR A 73 22.90 5.41 -3.45
N ARG A 74 23.35 5.13 -4.68
CA ARG A 74 24.25 4.01 -5.01
C ARG A 74 25.48 3.95 -4.11
N HIS A 75 26.11 5.09 -3.88
CA HIS A 75 27.34 5.21 -3.08
C HIS A 75 27.12 4.84 -1.61
N ILE A 76 25.93 5.13 -1.07
CA ILE A 76 25.52 4.75 0.29
C ILE A 76 25.35 3.24 0.37
N LEU A 77 24.64 2.63 -0.59
CA LEU A 77 24.48 1.17 -0.65
C LEU A 77 25.83 0.45 -0.71
N GLN A 78 26.76 0.93 -1.55
CA GLN A 78 28.10 0.34 -1.63
C GLN A 78 28.84 0.47 -0.29
N SER A 79 28.75 1.62 0.36
CA SER A 79 29.40 1.85 1.66
C SER A 79 28.84 0.94 2.76
N MET A 80 27.53 0.65 2.75
CA MET A 80 26.91 -0.30 3.69
C MET A 80 27.44 -1.73 3.48
N LEU A 81 27.55 -2.16 2.22
CA LEU A 81 28.10 -3.47 1.86
C LEU A 81 29.58 -3.58 2.23
N ASP A 82 30.38 -2.56 1.95
CA ASP A 82 31.81 -2.50 2.29
C ASP A 82 32.04 -2.52 3.81
N ALA A 83 31.09 -1.97 4.59
CA ALA A 83 31.08 -2.04 6.04
C ALA A 83 30.60 -3.39 6.60
N GLY A 84 30.22 -4.34 5.74
CA GLY A 84 29.79 -5.68 6.13
C GLY A 84 28.33 -5.80 6.56
N ILE A 85 27.49 -4.78 6.32
CA ILE A 85 26.04 -4.89 6.58
C ILE A 85 25.43 -5.87 5.58
N SER A 86 24.68 -6.85 6.07
CA SER A 86 24.12 -7.88 5.21
C SER A 86 23.02 -7.33 4.28
N PRO A 87 22.87 -7.83 3.04
CA PRO A 87 21.75 -7.49 2.17
C PRO A 87 20.38 -7.58 2.85
N LYS A 88 20.21 -8.60 3.70
CA LYS A 88 19.00 -8.80 4.50
C LYS A 88 18.70 -7.63 5.43
N GLU A 89 19.70 -7.13 6.17
CA GLU A 89 19.52 -5.99 7.07
C GLU A 89 19.24 -4.69 6.30
N ILE A 90 19.93 -4.48 5.17
CA ILE A 90 19.67 -3.34 4.28
C ILE A 90 18.23 -3.40 3.76
N GLY A 91 17.76 -4.58 3.35
CA GLY A 91 16.39 -4.82 2.90
C GLY A 91 15.35 -4.54 3.99
N VAL A 92 15.57 -5.01 5.22
CA VAL A 92 14.68 -4.70 6.35
C VAL A 92 14.64 -3.19 6.63
N PHE A 93 15.79 -2.51 6.58
CA PHE A 93 15.84 -1.06 6.73
C PHE A 93 15.06 -0.33 5.63
N ALA A 94 15.29 -0.69 4.36
CA ALA A 94 14.57 -0.13 3.21
C ALA A 94 13.06 -0.37 3.31
N TYR A 95 12.63 -1.56 3.72
CA TYR A 95 11.23 -1.89 3.98
C TYR A 95 10.59 -0.90 4.97
N TRP A 96 11.24 -0.62 6.09
CA TRP A 96 10.66 0.25 7.12
C TRP A 96 10.56 1.70 6.64
N ILE A 97 11.58 2.21 5.94
CA ILE A 97 11.54 3.55 5.34
C ILE A 97 10.41 3.65 4.31
N ALA A 98 10.32 2.69 3.38
CA ALA A 98 9.26 2.67 2.37
C ALA A 98 7.87 2.57 3.02
N ARG A 99 7.69 1.67 4.00
CA ARG A 99 6.43 1.52 4.73
C ARG A 99 6.00 2.80 5.44
N MET A 100 6.94 3.52 6.06
CA MET A 100 6.65 4.81 6.71
C MET A 100 6.19 5.85 5.70
N ALA A 101 6.91 5.98 4.57
CA ALA A 101 6.55 6.91 3.50
C ALA A 101 5.18 6.56 2.89
N TYR A 102 4.93 5.27 2.60
CA TYR A 102 3.66 4.81 2.07
C TYR A 102 2.53 5.06 3.04
N ASN A 103 2.65 4.68 4.32
CA ASN A 103 1.60 4.96 5.29
C ASN A 103 1.31 6.46 5.43
N SER A 104 2.33 7.31 5.42
CA SER A 104 2.16 8.77 5.47
C SER A 104 1.43 9.32 4.25
N ALA A 105 1.66 8.77 3.05
CA ALA A 105 0.93 9.18 1.85
C ALA A 105 -0.51 8.63 1.85
N LEU A 106 -0.67 7.34 2.22
CA LEU A 106 -1.96 6.67 2.27
C LEU A 106 -2.90 7.30 3.30
N SER A 107 -2.40 7.80 4.43
CA SER A 107 -3.22 8.51 5.41
C SER A 107 -3.78 9.82 4.85
N ARG A 108 -3.03 10.54 4.02
CA ARG A 108 -3.49 11.78 3.37
C ARG A 108 -4.52 11.56 2.27
N PHE A 109 -4.60 10.35 1.71
CA PHE A 109 -5.71 10.01 0.81
C PHE A 109 -7.02 9.77 1.56
N SER A 110 -6.93 9.26 2.80
CA SER A 110 -8.06 9.02 3.70
C SER A 110 -8.53 10.30 4.39
N ASP A 111 -7.59 11.17 4.73
CA ASP A 111 -7.84 12.46 5.36
C ASP A 111 -7.35 13.60 4.44
N PRO A 112 -8.19 14.06 3.51
CA PRO A 112 -7.85 15.09 2.53
C PRO A 112 -7.59 16.47 3.15
N ALA A 113 -7.94 16.68 4.42
CA ALA A 113 -7.61 17.88 5.18
C ALA A 113 -6.47 17.62 6.20
N GLY A 114 -5.91 16.40 6.17
CA GLY A 114 -5.10 15.84 7.24
C GLY A 114 -3.83 16.65 7.52
N ASP A 115 -3.77 17.14 8.75
CA ASP A 115 -2.72 17.96 9.35
C ASP A 115 -2.62 19.42 8.86
N ASP A 116 -3.68 20.01 8.31
CA ASP A 116 -3.74 21.46 8.08
C ASP A 116 -3.85 22.27 9.41
N TYR A 117 -3.61 21.65 10.57
CA TYR A 117 -3.61 22.29 11.90
C TYR A 117 -2.64 23.46 12.02
N ASP A 118 -1.60 23.50 11.18
CA ASP A 118 -0.64 24.60 11.12
C ASP A 118 -1.16 25.81 10.30
N LEU A 119 -2.31 25.67 9.63
CA LEU A 119 -3.01 26.75 8.94
C LEU A 119 -4.02 27.45 9.87
N GLU A 120 -4.27 28.72 9.60
CA GLU A 120 -5.32 29.48 10.30
C GLU A 120 -6.68 28.80 10.11
N ASN A 121 -7.41 28.55 11.22
CA ASN A 121 -8.66 27.80 11.27
C ASN A 121 -8.60 26.38 10.67
N GLU A 122 -7.45 25.69 10.78
CA GLU A 122 -7.28 24.29 10.34
C GLU A 122 -7.64 24.06 8.86
N GLY A 123 -7.40 25.08 8.01
CA GLY A 123 -7.69 25.00 6.59
C GLY A 123 -9.19 25.06 6.24
N GLU A 124 -10.03 25.58 7.12
CA GLU A 124 -11.47 25.76 6.86
C GLU A 124 -11.70 26.52 5.54
N GLY A 125 -12.57 25.97 4.68
CA GLY A 125 -12.91 26.55 3.37
C GLY A 125 -11.97 26.15 2.22
N LEU A 126 -10.90 25.40 2.48
CA LEU A 126 -10.05 24.84 1.43
C LEU A 126 -10.72 23.65 0.71
N PRO A 127 -10.39 23.40 -0.57
CA PRO A 127 -10.90 22.24 -1.31
C PRO A 127 -10.51 20.92 -0.65
N LYS A 128 -11.46 19.99 -0.57
CA LYS A 128 -11.24 18.61 -0.13
C LYS A 128 -11.33 17.64 -1.32
N TRP A 129 -10.81 16.43 -1.17
CA TRP A 129 -10.93 15.37 -2.18
C TRP A 129 -11.44 14.07 -1.56
N ALA A 130 -11.93 13.17 -2.41
CA ALA A 130 -12.25 11.81 -2.03
C ALA A 130 -11.87 10.88 -3.19
N LEU A 131 -11.44 9.67 -2.85
CA LEU A 131 -11.20 8.62 -3.85
C LEU A 131 -12.48 7.80 -4.02
N SER A 132 -12.98 7.70 -5.25
CA SER A 132 -14.17 6.92 -5.60
C SER A 132 -13.84 5.81 -6.59
N GLU A 133 -14.54 4.68 -6.47
CA GLU A 133 -14.44 3.59 -7.43
C GLU A 133 -15.07 3.99 -8.77
N ILE A 134 -14.37 3.64 -9.85
CA ILE A 134 -14.81 3.81 -11.23
C ILE A 134 -14.90 2.44 -11.88
N PHE A 135 -16.01 2.19 -12.58
CA PHE A 135 -16.21 0.99 -13.38
C PHE A 135 -16.76 1.39 -14.75
N HIS A 136 -16.07 0.98 -15.82
CA HIS A 136 -16.36 1.40 -17.20
C HIS A 136 -16.53 2.93 -17.33
N ASP A 137 -15.57 3.69 -16.80
CA ASP A 137 -15.53 5.16 -16.82
C ASP A 137 -16.69 5.87 -16.10
N VAL A 138 -17.48 5.14 -15.32
CA VAL A 138 -18.57 5.69 -14.50
C VAL A 138 -18.25 5.47 -13.02
N THR A 139 -18.43 6.52 -12.22
CA THR A 139 -18.33 6.42 -10.75
C THR A 139 -19.41 5.47 -10.22
N THR A 140 -19.01 4.47 -9.43
CA THR A 140 -19.97 3.48 -8.90
C THR A 140 -20.81 4.02 -7.75
N GLY A 141 -20.40 5.17 -7.17
CA GLY A 141 -20.96 5.74 -5.94
C GLY A 141 -20.29 5.19 -4.67
N ARG A 142 -19.39 4.21 -4.80
CA ARG A 142 -18.58 3.68 -3.71
C ARG A 142 -17.27 4.45 -3.58
N TYR A 143 -16.81 4.61 -2.35
CA TYR A 143 -15.57 5.28 -1.98
C TYR A 143 -14.48 4.26 -1.69
N ILE A 144 -13.23 4.66 -1.90
CA ILE A 144 -12.09 3.87 -1.45
C ILE A 144 -11.98 4.03 0.08
N PRO A 145 -11.96 2.93 0.87
CA PRO A 145 -11.80 2.97 2.32
C PRO A 145 -10.42 3.48 2.73
N ASP A 146 -10.23 3.63 4.05
CA ASP A 146 -8.99 4.15 4.61
C ASP A 146 -7.78 3.24 4.36
N LEU A 147 -7.03 3.52 3.29
CA LEU A 147 -5.97 2.65 2.76
C LEU A 147 -4.86 2.33 3.77
N HIS A 148 -4.53 3.29 4.63
CA HIS A 148 -3.51 3.12 5.68
C HIS A 148 -3.93 2.13 6.79
N THR A 149 -5.23 1.88 6.95
CA THR A 149 -5.73 0.86 7.88
C THR A 149 -5.53 -0.54 7.31
N LEU A 150 -5.72 -0.69 5.99
CA LEU A 150 -5.57 -1.94 5.24
C LEU A 150 -4.12 -2.32 4.95
N PHE A 151 -3.21 -1.35 4.91
CA PHE A 151 -1.81 -1.52 4.53
C PHE A 151 -0.84 -1.51 5.74
N PRO A 152 0.30 -2.25 5.69
CA PRO A 152 0.62 -3.33 4.76
C PRO A 152 -0.13 -4.62 5.13
N TYR A 153 -0.24 -5.53 4.17
CA TYR A 153 -0.85 -6.85 4.38
C TYR A 153 0.02 -7.73 5.29
N ARG A 154 1.34 -7.51 5.24
CA ARG A 154 2.35 -8.34 5.92
C ARG A 154 3.46 -7.46 6.48
N ASN A 155 3.89 -7.79 7.70
CA ASN A 155 5.09 -7.22 8.31
C ASN A 155 6.27 -8.21 8.21
N PRO A 156 7.52 -7.75 8.34
CA PRO A 156 8.70 -8.62 8.25
C PRO A 156 8.73 -9.74 9.29
N GLU A 157 8.02 -9.55 10.40
CA GLU A 157 7.87 -10.53 11.48
C GLU A 157 6.80 -11.60 11.20
N GLY A 158 6.13 -11.57 10.04
CA GLY A 158 5.04 -12.49 9.71
C GLY A 158 3.74 -12.26 10.49
N LYS A 159 3.67 -11.22 11.33
CA LYS A 159 2.45 -10.83 12.03
C LYS A 159 1.55 -10.04 11.08
N THR A 160 0.36 -10.57 10.81
CA THR A 160 -0.76 -9.80 10.27
C THR A 160 -1.15 -8.73 11.29
N LYS A 161 -1.55 -7.54 10.83
CA LYS A 161 -2.22 -6.57 11.71
C LYS A 161 -3.45 -7.26 12.31
N SER A 162 -3.60 -7.16 13.64
CA SER A 162 -4.81 -7.57 14.37
C SER A 162 -5.94 -6.58 14.14
#